data_AF-A0A7V8AEB4-F1
#
_entry.id   AF-A0A7V8AEB4-F1
#
_cell.length_a   1.000
_cell.length_b   1.000
_cell.length_c   1.000
_cell.angle_alpha   90.00
_cell.angle_beta   90.00
_cell.angle_gamma   90.00
#
_symmetry.space_group_name_H-M   'P 1'
#
loop_
_entity.id
_entity.type
_entity.pdbx_description
1 polymer ?
#
loop_
_entity_poly.entity_id
_entity_poly.type
_entity_poly.pdbx_seq_one_letter_code
_entity_poly.pdbx_strand_id
1 'polypeptide(L)'
;MILRDFYETGIWPYEKNLHVINIIADNRVMRIALRTGILRLATKKTFNDLLDQYDQQYVLLVQSTAEAFRRVWEKTAELNNGVHIVPYPGKFDEFIFRMGRNCCKLNARACESGKQSKAFNAWVKSVLDYSVAQPCPFSSICPDDLKKLNAPYAIQNNTWNTIFTNDGGGGGLRGI
;
A
#
# COMPACT_ATOMS: atom_id res chain seq x y z
N MET A 1 3.78 5.24 13.42
CA MET A 1 2.36 5.14 13.83
C MET A 1 2.06 6.02 15.03
N ILE A 2 2.90 6.00 16.09
CA ILE A 2 2.71 6.80 17.33
C ILE A 2 2.37 8.27 17.08
N LEU A 3 3.14 9.00 16.26
CA LEU A 3 2.92 10.44 16.05
C LEU A 3 1.56 10.76 15.40
N ARG A 4 1.14 9.97 14.42
CA ARG A 4 -0.18 10.09 13.78
C ARG A 4 -1.27 9.79 14.81
N ASP A 5 -1.12 8.70 15.55
CA ASP A 5 -2.13 8.26 16.52
C ASP A 5 -2.31 9.30 17.61
N PHE A 6 -1.22 9.86 18.14
CA PHE A 6 -1.27 10.93 19.14
C PHE A 6 -1.94 12.20 18.62
N TYR A 7 -1.74 12.53 17.35
CA TYR A 7 -2.43 13.65 16.71
C TYR A 7 -3.93 13.38 16.56
N GLU A 8 -4.32 12.22 16.02
CA GLU A 8 -5.74 11.88 15.81
C GLU A 8 -6.50 11.65 17.13
N THR A 9 -5.83 11.21 18.20
CA THR A 9 -6.44 11.08 19.54
C THR A 9 -6.44 12.39 20.33
N GLY A 10 -5.91 13.48 19.77
CA GLY A 10 -5.82 14.78 20.45
C GLY A 10 -4.86 14.80 21.64
N ILE A 11 -4.01 13.78 21.80
CA ILE A 11 -2.98 13.73 22.85
C ILE A 11 -1.87 14.72 22.53
N TRP A 12 -1.53 14.87 21.25
CA TRP A 12 -0.49 15.77 20.79
C TRP A 12 -1.02 16.75 19.73
N PRO A 13 -1.29 18.02 20.09
CA PRO A 13 -1.70 19.03 19.13
C PRO A 13 -0.48 19.50 18.34
N TYR A 14 -0.32 19.01 17.12
CA TYR A 14 0.73 19.44 16.21
C TYR A 14 0.12 20.23 15.05
N GLU A 15 0.30 21.55 15.01
CA GLU A 15 -0.25 22.41 13.95
C GLU A 15 0.77 22.74 12.86
N LYS A 16 2.06 22.60 13.14
CA LYS A 16 3.15 22.92 12.22
C LYS A 16 3.66 21.64 11.56
N ASN A 17 4.08 21.69 10.29
CA ASN A 17 4.78 20.57 9.62
C ASN A 17 4.03 19.22 9.58
N LEU A 18 2.70 19.18 9.70
CA LEU A 18 1.90 17.95 9.56
C LEU A 18 2.16 17.24 8.22
N HIS A 19 2.41 18.01 7.15
CA HIS A 19 2.75 17.50 5.83
C HIS A 19 4.03 16.64 5.79
N VAL A 20 4.90 16.73 6.80
CA VAL A 20 6.11 15.91 6.92
C VAL A 20 5.77 14.46 7.31
N ILE A 21 4.63 14.23 7.95
CA ILE A 21 4.17 12.89 8.34
C ILE A 21 3.72 12.12 7.10
N ASN A 22 4.57 11.19 6.67
CA ASN A 22 4.31 10.32 5.54
C ASN A 22 3.43 9.11 5.88
N ILE A 23 2.88 8.50 4.82
CA ILE A 23 2.25 7.18 4.92
C ILE A 23 3.27 6.16 5.43
N ILE A 24 2.79 5.20 6.20
CA ILE A 24 3.58 4.05 6.61
C ILE A 24 3.49 3.00 5.51
N ALA A 25 4.62 2.67 4.89
CA ALA A 25 4.68 1.66 3.85
C ALA A 25 4.85 0.25 4.45
N ASP A 26 3.74 -0.34 4.89
CA ASP A 26 3.72 -1.75 5.29
C ASP A 26 3.61 -2.69 4.06
N ASN A 27 3.65 -4.01 4.27
CA ASN A 27 3.54 -4.98 3.18
C ASN A 27 2.23 -4.88 2.38
N ARG A 28 1.16 -4.31 2.95
CA ARG A 28 -0.14 -4.14 2.29
C ARG A 28 -0.15 -2.88 1.43
N VAL A 29 0.36 -1.78 1.96
CA VAL A 29 0.53 -0.48 1.30
C VAL A 29 1.51 -0.61 0.15
N MET A 30 2.66 -1.25 0.36
CA MET A 30 3.63 -1.55 -0.72
C MET A 30 3.01 -2.42 -1.83
N ARG A 31 2.23 -3.44 -1.46
CA ARG A 31 1.53 -4.29 -2.44
C ARG A 31 0.52 -3.50 -3.27
N ILE A 32 -0.23 -2.59 -2.65
CA ILE A 32 -1.14 -1.69 -3.38
C ILE A 32 -0.34 -0.77 -4.31
N ALA A 33 0.78 -0.21 -3.84
CA ALA A 33 1.61 0.67 -4.65
C ALA A 33 2.13 -0.02 -5.92
N LEU A 34 2.60 -1.26 -5.77
CA LEU A 34 3.05 -2.09 -6.90
C LEU A 34 1.92 -2.46 -7.86
N ARG A 35 0.77 -2.89 -7.34
CA ARG A 35 -0.36 -3.37 -8.16
C ARG A 35 -1.13 -2.27 -8.89
N THR A 36 -1.18 -1.08 -8.30
CA THR A 36 -1.73 0.12 -8.96
C THR A 36 -0.73 0.73 -9.94
N GLY A 37 0.56 0.36 -9.83
CA GLY A 37 1.61 0.88 -10.69
C GLY A 37 2.04 2.31 -10.37
N ILE A 38 1.63 2.88 -9.23
CA ILE A 38 2.20 4.14 -8.73
C ILE A 38 3.69 3.96 -8.39
N LEU A 39 4.07 2.73 -8.01
CA LEU A 39 5.45 2.30 -7.88
C LEU A 39 5.72 1.21 -8.91
N ARG A 40 6.72 1.42 -9.76
CA ARG A 40 7.10 0.48 -10.81
C ARG A 40 8.54 0.05 -10.62
N LEU A 41 8.74 -1.28 -10.66
CA LEU A 41 10.05 -1.88 -10.68
C LEU A 41 10.51 -2.03 -12.12
N ALA A 42 11.78 -1.74 -12.39
CA ALA A 42 12.36 -1.86 -13.72
C ALA A 42 12.14 -3.26 -14.32
N THR A 43 12.23 -4.29 -13.50
CA THR A 43 12.16 -5.70 -13.91
C THR A 43 10.78 -6.33 -13.74
N LYS A 44 9.73 -5.52 -13.54
CA LYS A 44 8.32 -5.95 -13.39
C LYS A 44 8.08 -7.02 -12.31
N LYS A 45 9.07 -7.38 -11.49
CA LYS A 45 8.98 -8.31 -10.36
C LYS A 45 9.92 -7.84 -9.27
N THR A 46 9.50 -7.99 -8.02
CA THR A 46 10.42 -7.95 -6.89
C THR A 46 11.35 -9.15 -7.03
N PHE A 47 12.64 -8.87 -7.17
CA PHE A 47 13.63 -9.93 -7.17
C PHE A 47 13.79 -10.45 -5.76
N ASN A 48 14.37 -11.63 -5.71
CA ASN A 48 14.69 -12.35 -4.51
C ASN A 48 16.17 -12.70 -4.65
N ASP A 49 17.00 -11.68 -4.47
CA ASP A 49 18.45 -11.70 -4.68
C ASP A 49 19.16 -11.64 -3.31
N LEU A 50 20.46 -11.87 -3.25
CA LEU A 50 21.26 -11.68 -2.02
C LEU A 50 21.07 -10.28 -1.40
N LEU A 51 20.64 -9.28 -2.17
CA LEU A 51 20.30 -7.95 -1.65
C LEU A 51 19.04 -7.92 -0.76
N ASP A 52 18.10 -8.85 -0.96
CA ASP A 52 17.00 -9.10 -0.03
C ASP A 52 17.51 -9.73 1.27
N GLN A 53 18.64 -10.44 1.24
CA GLN A 53 19.29 -10.98 2.45
C GLN A 53 19.71 -9.88 3.44
N TYR A 54 19.96 -8.68 2.93
CA TYR A 54 20.41 -7.52 3.71
C TYR A 54 19.33 -6.42 3.81
N ASP A 55 18.07 -6.75 3.53
CA ASP A 55 16.92 -5.83 3.55
C ASP A 55 17.07 -4.57 2.67
N GLN A 56 18.05 -4.50 1.76
CA GLN A 56 18.30 -3.26 0.98
C GLN A 56 17.13 -2.94 0.04
N GLN A 57 16.64 -3.95 -0.68
CA GLN A 57 15.47 -3.80 -1.54
C GLN A 57 14.21 -3.51 -0.72
N TYR A 58 14.06 -4.13 0.46
CA TYR A 58 12.94 -3.86 1.37
C TYR A 58 12.93 -2.39 1.83
N VAL A 59 14.07 -1.89 2.34
CA VAL A 59 14.21 -0.50 2.81
C VAL A 59 13.96 0.49 1.68
N LEU A 60 14.54 0.24 0.50
CA LEU A 60 14.31 1.08 -0.68
C LEU A 60 12.83 1.12 -1.07
N LEU A 61 12.15 -0.04 -1.04
CA LEU A 61 10.74 -0.11 -1.41
C LEU A 61 9.84 0.60 -0.38
N VAL A 62 10.17 0.50 0.91
CA VAL A 62 9.48 1.24 1.99
C VAL A 62 9.58 2.75 1.73
N GLN A 63 10.80 3.25 1.48
CA GLN A 63 11.03 4.67 1.20
C GLN A 63 10.32 5.13 -0.08
N SER A 64 10.50 4.39 -1.18
CA SER A 64 9.89 4.70 -2.47
C SER A 64 8.36 4.67 -2.43
N THR A 65 7.78 3.77 -1.63
CA THR A 65 6.32 3.69 -1.45
C THR A 65 5.81 4.91 -0.69
N ALA A 66 6.50 5.34 0.36
CA ALA A 66 6.13 6.54 1.10
C ALA A 66 6.17 7.79 0.22
N GLU A 67 7.21 7.92 -0.61
CA GLU A 67 7.35 9.01 -1.58
C GLU A 67 6.28 8.96 -2.68
N ALA A 68 5.98 7.77 -3.22
CA ALA A 68 4.96 7.60 -4.24
C ALA A 68 3.58 8.07 -3.77
N PHE A 69 3.17 7.68 -2.55
CA PHE A 69 1.90 8.13 -1.98
C PHE A 69 1.91 9.60 -1.56
N ARG A 70 3.05 10.16 -1.14
CA ARG A 70 3.19 11.61 -0.99
C ARG A 70 2.95 12.31 -2.33
N ARG A 71 3.49 11.79 -3.42
CA ARG A 71 3.25 12.36 -4.75
C ARG A 71 1.79 12.25 -5.16
N VAL A 72 1.10 11.15 -4.82
CA VAL A 72 -0.35 11.02 -4.99
C VAL A 72 -1.10 12.10 -4.22
N TRP A 73 -0.74 12.34 -2.95
CA TRP A 73 -1.35 13.41 -2.14
C TRP A 73 -1.22 14.79 -2.79
N GLU A 74 -0.02 15.14 -3.26
CA GLU A 74 0.23 16.40 -3.96
C GLU A 74 -0.56 16.49 -5.26
N LYS A 75 -0.53 15.44 -6.08
CA LYS A 75 -1.27 15.38 -7.35
C LYS A 75 -2.77 15.49 -7.16
N THR A 76 -3.32 14.91 -6.09
CA THR A 76 -4.75 15.05 -5.79
C THR A 76 -5.12 16.48 -5.45
N ALA A 77 -4.24 17.25 -4.79
CA ALA A 77 -4.47 18.67 -4.56
C ALA A 77 -4.36 19.47 -5.86
N GLU A 78 -3.37 19.19 -6.71
CA GLU A 78 -3.24 19.81 -8.04
C GLU A 78 -4.53 19.62 -8.87
N LEU A 79 -5.13 18.42 -8.84
CA LEU A 79 -6.38 18.11 -9.54
C LEU A 79 -7.64 18.69 -8.88
N ASN A 80 -7.56 19.05 -7.60
CA ASN A 80 -8.68 19.55 -6.80
C ASN A 80 -8.52 21.05 -6.48
N ASN A 81 -8.03 21.84 -7.44
CA ASN A 81 -7.85 23.29 -7.34
C ASN A 81 -7.02 23.74 -6.12
N GLY A 82 -5.98 22.96 -5.77
CA GLY A 82 -5.09 23.25 -4.64
C GLY A 82 -5.59 22.75 -3.29
N VAL A 83 -6.77 22.12 -3.22
CA VAL A 83 -7.34 21.60 -1.97
C VAL A 83 -6.96 20.14 -1.78
N HIS A 84 -6.21 19.83 -0.72
CA HIS A 84 -5.85 18.46 -0.38
C HIS A 84 -7.09 17.64 0.06
N ILE A 85 -7.22 16.41 -0.45
CA ILE A 85 -8.31 15.48 -0.08
C ILE A 85 -8.22 15.07 1.39
N VAL A 86 -6.99 14.96 1.92
CA VAL A 86 -6.72 14.73 3.33
C VAL A 86 -5.73 15.77 3.85
N PRO A 87 -5.82 16.21 5.12
CA PRO A 87 -4.97 17.27 5.65
C PRO A 87 -3.45 16.98 5.62
N TYR A 88 -3.02 15.71 5.62
CA TYR A 88 -1.61 15.33 5.49
C TYR A 88 -1.46 13.92 4.90
N PRO A 89 -0.31 13.58 4.27
CA PRO A 89 -0.11 12.31 3.57
C PRO A 89 -0.34 11.07 4.44
N GLY A 90 0.12 11.13 5.70
CA GLY A 90 -0.04 10.06 6.66
C GLY A 90 -1.49 9.61 6.87
N LYS A 91 -2.48 10.47 6.64
CA LYS A 91 -3.90 10.15 6.83
C LYS A 91 -4.47 9.18 5.79
N PHE A 92 -3.77 8.95 4.68
CA PHE A 92 -4.14 7.92 3.72
C PHE A 92 -3.93 6.50 4.27
N ASP A 93 -3.08 6.33 5.26
CA ASP A 93 -2.60 5.02 5.71
C ASP A 93 -3.73 4.07 6.11
N GLU A 94 -4.71 4.54 6.88
CA GLU A 94 -5.83 3.72 7.34
C GLU A 94 -6.68 3.24 6.16
N PHE A 95 -6.98 4.15 5.22
CA PHE A 95 -7.74 3.82 4.03
C PHE A 95 -7.01 2.77 3.19
N ILE A 96 -5.75 3.00 2.86
CA ILE A 96 -4.94 2.09 2.04
C ILE A 96 -4.73 0.74 2.75
N PHE A 97 -4.47 0.75 4.06
CA PHE A 97 -4.29 -0.46 4.85
C PHE A 97 -5.56 -1.32 4.87
N ARG A 98 -6.74 -0.71 5.08
CA ARG A 98 -8.04 -1.41 5.03
C ARG A 98 -8.35 -1.93 3.62
N MET A 99 -8.00 -1.18 2.57
CA MET A 99 -8.09 -1.65 1.19
C MET A 99 -7.22 -2.89 0.96
N GLY A 100 -6.01 -2.92 1.52
CA GLY A 100 -5.06 -4.04 1.41
C GLY A 100 -5.54 -5.32 2.11
N ARG A 101 -6.39 -5.18 3.13
CA ARG A 101 -7.01 -6.31 3.84
C ARG A 101 -8.23 -6.87 3.11
N ASN A 102 -9.06 -6.01 2.53
CA ASN A 102 -10.37 -6.40 2.02
C ASN A 102 -10.35 -6.65 0.50
N CYS A 103 -9.78 -5.73 -0.29
CA CYS A 103 -9.81 -5.83 -1.76
C CYS A 103 -8.53 -6.40 -2.38
N CYS A 104 -7.37 -6.06 -1.81
CA CYS A 104 -6.07 -6.33 -2.42
C CYS A 104 -5.29 -7.40 -1.63
N LYS A 105 -5.84 -8.61 -1.55
CA LYS A 105 -5.29 -9.69 -0.73
C LYS A 105 -3.98 -10.25 -1.29
N LEU A 106 -3.15 -10.78 -0.39
CA LEU A 106 -1.91 -11.47 -0.75
C LEU A 106 -2.21 -12.62 -1.71
N ASN A 107 -1.41 -12.76 -2.77
CA ASN A 107 -1.54 -13.79 -3.82
C ASN A 107 -2.85 -13.77 -4.64
N ALA A 108 -3.80 -12.87 -4.35
CA ALA A 108 -4.98 -12.68 -5.19
C ALA A 108 -4.60 -12.01 -6.51
N ARG A 109 -4.93 -12.66 -7.64
CA ARG A 109 -4.63 -12.21 -9.01
C ARG A 109 -5.74 -11.35 -9.63
N ALA A 110 -6.94 -11.42 -9.07
CA ALA A 110 -8.03 -10.51 -9.39
C ALA A 110 -8.25 -9.55 -8.23
N CYS A 111 -8.63 -8.29 -8.52
CA CYS A 111 -9.38 -7.50 -7.54
C CYS A 111 -10.63 -8.32 -7.26
N GLU A 112 -10.77 -8.86 -6.04
CA GLU A 112 -11.66 -10.01 -5.79
C GLU A 112 -12.95 -9.91 -6.58
N SER A 113 -13.20 -10.84 -7.50
CA SER A 113 -14.48 -10.96 -8.21
C SER A 113 -15.62 -11.40 -7.27
N GLY A 114 -15.36 -11.50 -5.97
CA GLY A 114 -16.32 -11.83 -4.93
C GLY A 114 -16.97 -10.59 -4.33
N LYS A 115 -18.18 -10.79 -3.78
CA LYS A 115 -18.85 -9.78 -2.94
C LYS A 115 -17.94 -9.47 -1.75
N GLN A 116 -17.41 -8.25 -1.71
CA GLN A 116 -16.79 -7.72 -0.50
C GLN A 116 -17.76 -7.83 0.68
N SER A 117 -17.22 -7.95 1.89
CA SER A 117 -18.06 -8.04 3.09
C SER A 117 -19.01 -6.84 3.17
N LYS A 118 -20.24 -7.06 3.66
CA LYS A 118 -21.21 -5.96 3.84
C LYS A 118 -20.63 -4.83 4.70
N ALA A 119 -19.83 -5.19 5.71
CA ALA A 119 -19.13 -4.26 6.57
C ALA A 119 -18.10 -3.40 5.80
N PHE A 120 -17.34 -4.01 4.88
CA PHE A 120 -16.41 -3.27 4.04
C PHE A 120 -17.14 -2.30 3.11
N ASN A 121 -18.22 -2.74 2.45
CA ASN A 121 -18.99 -1.85 1.56
C ASN A 121 -19.65 -0.69 2.31
N ALA A 122 -20.17 -0.94 3.52
CA ALA A 122 -20.70 0.11 4.38
C ALA A 122 -19.60 1.11 4.79
N TRP A 123 -18.42 0.61 5.14
CA TRP A 123 -17.27 1.47 5.47
C TRP A 123 -16.81 2.28 4.26
N VAL A 124 -16.65 1.67 3.07
CA VAL A 124 -16.26 2.40 1.86
C VAL A 124 -17.25 3.53 1.59
N LYS A 125 -18.56 3.27 1.63
CA LYS A 125 -19.60 4.30 1.46
C LYS A 125 -19.54 5.42 2.50
N SER A 126 -19.09 5.11 3.72
CA SER A 126 -18.95 6.12 4.77
C SER A 126 -17.72 7.02 4.60
N VAL A 127 -16.66 6.52 3.95
CA VAL A 127 -15.37 7.21 3.81
C VAL A 127 -15.21 7.88 2.46
N LEU A 128 -15.65 7.20 1.40
CA LEU A 128 -15.70 7.70 0.04
C LEU A 128 -17.18 7.73 -0.31
N ASP A 129 -17.70 8.85 -0.83
CA ASP A 129 -19.03 8.90 -1.45
C ASP A 129 -19.04 8.10 -2.76
N TYR A 130 -18.66 6.83 -2.67
CA TYR A 130 -18.34 5.92 -3.74
C TYR A 130 -19.50 4.94 -3.87
N SER A 131 -20.37 5.19 -4.84
CA SER A 131 -21.61 4.45 -5.05
C SER A 131 -21.50 3.29 -6.05
N VAL A 132 -20.32 3.07 -6.64
CA VAL A 132 -20.15 2.10 -7.73
C VAL A 132 -20.14 0.67 -7.19
N ALA A 133 -20.84 -0.24 -7.87
CA ALA A 133 -20.92 -1.68 -7.58
C ALA A 133 -19.60 -2.45 -7.87
N GLN A 134 -18.45 -1.78 -7.88
CA GLN A 134 -17.16 -2.40 -8.10
C GLN A 134 -16.67 -3.07 -6.80
N PRO A 135 -16.11 -4.29 -6.86
CA PRO A 135 -15.62 -4.99 -5.67
C PRO A 135 -14.34 -4.36 -5.09
N CYS A 136 -13.67 -3.45 -5.81
CA CYS A 136 -12.52 -2.70 -5.33
C CYS A 136 -12.56 -1.28 -5.91
N PRO A 137 -12.46 -0.22 -5.07
CA PRO A 137 -12.31 1.16 -5.56
C PRO A 137 -11.14 1.40 -6.52
N PHE A 138 -10.10 0.56 -6.48
CA PHE A 138 -8.93 0.68 -7.37
C PHE A 138 -8.99 -0.23 -8.61
N SER A 139 -10.10 -0.92 -8.86
CA SER A 139 -10.18 -1.87 -9.97
C SER A 139 -9.93 -1.23 -11.33
N SER A 140 -10.35 0.02 -11.53
CA SER A 140 -10.19 0.78 -12.78
C SER A 140 -8.75 1.23 -13.05
N ILE A 141 -7.92 1.33 -12.01
CA ILE A 141 -6.53 1.82 -12.12
C ILE A 141 -5.49 0.72 -11.96
N CYS A 142 -5.89 -0.52 -11.64
CA CYS A 142 -4.96 -1.65 -11.48
C CYS A 142 -4.78 -2.41 -12.81
N PRO A 143 -3.60 -2.35 -13.45
CA PRO A 143 -3.33 -3.10 -14.67
C PRO A 143 -3.28 -4.62 -14.41
N ASP A 144 -3.79 -5.41 -15.35
CA ASP A 144 -3.88 -6.87 -15.19
C ASP A 144 -2.52 -7.55 -14.97
N ASP A 145 -1.46 -7.05 -15.62
CA ASP A 145 -0.11 -7.60 -15.49
C ASP A 145 0.54 -7.32 -14.13
N LEU A 146 0.10 -6.26 -13.44
CA LEU A 146 0.61 -5.85 -12.14
C LEU A 146 -0.18 -6.45 -10.97
N LYS A 147 -1.42 -6.93 -11.17
CA LYS A 147 -2.28 -7.48 -10.10
C LYS A 147 -1.65 -8.64 -9.32
N LYS A 148 -0.70 -9.35 -9.92
CA LYS A 148 0.03 -10.44 -9.27
C LYS A 148 1.10 -9.98 -8.29
N LEU A 149 1.57 -8.73 -8.36
CA LEU A 149 2.75 -8.27 -7.62
C LEU A 149 2.56 -8.30 -6.11
N ASN A 150 3.60 -8.71 -5.39
CA ASN A 150 3.67 -8.71 -3.94
C ASN A 150 4.87 -7.89 -3.45
N ALA A 151 4.72 -7.32 -2.26
CA ALA A 151 5.81 -6.64 -1.55
C ALA A 151 6.85 -7.67 -1.05
N PRO A 152 8.14 -7.32 -0.97
CA PRO A 152 9.17 -8.15 -0.35
C PRO A 152 8.89 -8.30 1.15
N TYR A 153 9.40 -9.38 1.73
CA TYR A 153 9.40 -9.57 3.17
C TYR A 153 10.69 -9.02 3.75
N ALA A 154 10.59 -8.32 4.88
CA ALA A 154 11.75 -8.09 5.73
C ALA A 154 12.19 -9.43 6.34
N ILE A 155 13.49 -9.65 6.47
CA ILE A 155 14.01 -10.87 7.08
C ILE A 155 13.85 -10.78 8.59
N GLN A 156 13.06 -11.68 9.17
CA GLN A 156 12.88 -11.80 10.62
C GLN A 156 12.96 -13.27 11.04
N ASN A 157 13.56 -13.54 12.22
CA ASN A 157 13.81 -14.87 12.79
C ASN A 157 12.76 -15.93 12.39
N ASN A 158 13.22 -17.02 11.76
CA ASN A 158 12.46 -18.17 11.23
C ASN A 158 11.71 -17.99 9.90
N THR A 159 11.88 -16.89 9.17
CA THR A 159 11.29 -16.74 7.81
C THR A 159 11.89 -17.69 6.77
N TRP A 160 13.06 -18.28 7.04
CA TRP A 160 13.80 -19.25 6.19
C TRP A 160 12.97 -20.42 5.63
N ASN A 161 11.94 -20.86 6.36
CA ASN A 161 11.13 -22.01 5.96
C ASN A 161 9.89 -21.65 5.11
N THR A 162 9.63 -20.35 4.91
CA THR A 162 8.44 -19.84 4.19
C THR A 162 8.79 -18.91 3.03
N ILE A 163 10.07 -18.77 2.72
CA ILE A 163 10.60 -17.85 1.71
C ILE A 163 10.52 -18.42 0.29
N PHE A 164 9.33 -18.80 -0.15
CA PHE A 164 9.13 -19.19 -1.54
C PHE A 164 8.55 -18.03 -2.33
N THR A 165 9.34 -17.47 -3.26
CA THR A 165 8.85 -16.50 -4.25
C THR A 165 7.90 -17.18 -5.24
N ASN A 166 6.76 -16.55 -5.52
CA ASN A 166 5.82 -16.95 -6.57
C ASN A 166 5.89 -16.03 -7.81
N ASP A 167 5.03 -16.24 -8.80
CA ASP A 167 4.96 -15.41 -10.02
C ASP A 167 4.80 -13.90 -9.77
N GLY A 168 4.26 -13.54 -8.61
CA GLY A 168 4.06 -12.19 -8.13
C GLY A 168 5.27 -11.56 -7.43
N GLY A 169 6.34 -12.32 -7.21
CA GLY A 169 7.45 -11.89 -6.37
C GLY A 169 7.07 -11.87 -4.89
N GLY A 170 7.86 -11.14 -4.10
CA GLY A 170 7.53 -10.82 -2.72
C GLY A 170 7.58 -12.02 -1.76
N GLY A 171 8.44 -13.00 -2.01
CA GLY A 171 8.88 -14.02 -1.04
C GLY A 171 10.41 -13.93 -0.93
N GLY A 172 11.00 -14.19 0.24
CA GLY A 172 12.47 -14.18 0.38
C GLY A 172 13.15 -15.42 -0.24
N LEU A 173 14.43 -15.69 0.05
CA LEU A 173 15.32 -16.63 -0.67
C LEU A 173 14.71 -17.97 -1.07
N ARG A 174 14.78 -18.29 -2.38
CA ARG A 174 14.49 -19.64 -2.89
C ARG A 174 15.39 -20.64 -2.17
N GLY A 175 14.79 -21.64 -1.51
CA GLY A 175 15.50 -22.87 -1.20
C GLY A 175 16.11 -23.43 -2.49
N ILE A 176 17.44 -23.54 -2.50
CA ILE A 176 18.20 -24.29 -3.51
C ILE A 176 17.94 -25.77 -3.25
#